data_AF-R7MWH5-F1
#
_entry.id   AF-R7MWH5-F1
#
_cell.length_a   1.000
_cell.length_b   1.000
_cell.length_c   1.000
_cell.angle_alpha   90.00
_cell.angle_beta   90.00
_cell.angle_gamma   90.00
#
_symmetry.space_group_name_H-M   'P 1'
#
loop_
_entity.id
_entity.type
_entity.pdbx_description
1 polymer ?
#
loop_
_entity_poly.entity_id
_entity_poly.type
_entity_poly.pdbx_seq_one_letter_code
_entity_poly.pdbx_strand_id
1 'polypeptide(L)'
;MNAFKPWPDRIVRQNTCMNTRACAVLVPIIYKDGQEQVVFEVRSSKLGWQPGDVCFPGGRIDDGDDSALAAALRETNEELGVDPSHIHVWGPLDYMESPVGVTVWPFAAYMDTDRFVLSQGEVDHTFTVPLAWFDEHDPEIGRIELATRPAPGFPKGLALSSQKGWKPRRTYNVKIYTYENYKIWGITAHILDNFRGIRAIIQQ
;
A
#
# COMPACT_ATOMS: atom_id res chain seq x y z
N MET A 1 -18.91 -19.21 -43.04
CA MET A 1 -18.58 -18.52 -41.78
C MET A 1 -17.07 -18.49 -41.67
N ASN A 2 -16.46 -17.32 -41.48
CA ASN A 2 -15.01 -17.27 -41.26
C ASN A 2 -14.70 -17.98 -39.94
N ALA A 3 -13.73 -18.90 -39.96
CA ALA A 3 -13.30 -19.62 -38.77
C ALA A 3 -12.77 -18.61 -37.74
N PHE A 4 -13.24 -18.72 -36.50
CA PHE A 4 -12.72 -17.91 -35.40
C PHE A 4 -11.22 -18.18 -35.23
N LYS A 5 -10.42 -17.11 -35.21
CA LYS A 5 -8.97 -17.18 -34.95
C LYS A 5 -8.67 -16.37 -33.68
N PRO A 6 -8.11 -16.99 -32.62
CA PRO A 6 -7.78 -16.26 -31.41
C PRO A 6 -6.68 -15.23 -31.67
N TRP A 7 -6.60 -14.24 -30.78
CA TRP A 7 -5.53 -13.24 -30.78
C TRP A 7 -4.19 -13.91 -30.44
N PRO A 8 -3.05 -13.37 -30.92
CA PRO A 8 -1.74 -13.84 -30.52
C PRO A 8 -1.48 -13.57 -29.04
N ASP A 9 -0.51 -14.29 -28.48
CA ASP A 9 -0.01 -14.04 -27.13
C ASP A 9 0.42 -12.58 -27.00
N ARG A 10 -0.10 -11.90 -25.97
CA ARG A 10 0.19 -10.50 -25.70
C ARG A 10 0.64 -10.34 -24.26
N ILE A 11 1.58 -9.44 -24.05
CA ILE A 11 1.95 -8.99 -22.71
C ILE A 11 0.82 -8.11 -22.18
N VAL A 12 0.24 -8.48 -21.03
CA VAL A 12 -0.77 -7.66 -20.35
C VAL A 12 -0.10 -6.38 -19.86
N ARG A 13 -0.69 -5.23 -20.19
CA ARG A 13 -0.24 -3.91 -19.70
C ARG A 13 -1.27 -3.34 -18.76
N GLN A 14 -0.82 -2.57 -17.78
CA GLN A 14 -1.71 -1.80 -16.92
C GLN A 14 -2.52 -0.81 -17.76
N ASN A 15 -3.81 -0.69 -17.46
CA ASN A 15 -4.66 0.33 -18.05
C ASN A 15 -4.42 1.66 -17.33
N THR A 16 -3.91 2.67 -18.03
CA THR A 16 -3.57 3.97 -17.43
C THR A 16 -4.76 4.93 -17.31
N CYS A 17 -6.00 4.43 -17.38
CA CYS A 17 -7.20 5.28 -17.34
C CYS A 17 -7.32 6.11 -16.04
N MET A 18 -6.74 5.63 -14.95
CA MET A 18 -6.72 6.33 -13.65
C MET A 18 -5.46 7.19 -13.44
N ASN A 19 -4.49 7.18 -14.37
CA ASN A 19 -3.18 7.84 -14.25
C ASN A 19 -2.53 7.61 -12.87
N THR A 20 -2.58 6.38 -12.36
CA THR A 20 -2.03 6.04 -11.04
C THR A 20 -0.50 6.07 -11.07
N ARG A 21 0.09 6.49 -9.96
CA ARG A 21 1.53 6.37 -9.70
C ARG A 21 1.82 4.96 -9.19
N ALA A 22 2.82 4.31 -9.78
CA ALA A 22 3.21 2.99 -9.38
C ALA A 22 4.11 3.04 -8.12
N CYS A 23 3.75 2.29 -7.09
CA CYS A 23 4.47 2.27 -5.81
C CYS A 23 4.64 0.84 -5.28
N ALA A 24 5.74 0.52 -4.61
CA ALA A 24 5.92 -0.77 -3.97
C ALA A 24 6.22 -0.59 -2.48
N VAL A 25 5.71 -1.51 -1.66
CA VAL A 25 5.89 -1.45 -0.21
C VAL A 25 6.27 -2.81 0.34
N LEU A 26 7.00 -2.81 1.45
CA LEU A 26 7.31 -4.00 2.21
C LEU A 26 6.38 -4.08 3.43
N VAL A 27 5.85 -5.25 3.75
CA VAL A 27 5.20 -5.54 5.05
C VAL A 27 6.25 -6.21 5.94
N PRO A 28 7.03 -5.42 6.71
CA PRO A 28 8.11 -5.93 7.54
C PRO A 28 7.60 -6.62 8.81
N ILE A 29 7.95 -7.90 8.97
CA ILE A 29 7.77 -8.63 10.21
C ILE A 29 9.13 -8.79 10.90
N ILE A 30 9.22 -8.43 12.17
CA ILE A 30 10.38 -8.72 13.02
C ILE A 30 10.00 -9.69 14.13
N TYR A 31 10.99 -10.31 14.76
CA TYR A 31 10.79 -11.07 16.00
C TYR A 31 11.36 -10.27 17.17
N LYS A 32 10.48 -9.82 18.07
CA LYS A 32 10.84 -8.95 19.19
C LYS A 32 9.97 -9.28 20.39
N ASP A 33 10.58 -9.28 21.58
CA ASP A 33 9.90 -9.61 22.85
C ASP A 33 9.19 -10.97 22.83
N GLY A 34 9.79 -11.96 22.16
CA GLY A 34 9.28 -13.34 22.10
C GLY A 34 8.11 -13.57 21.13
N GLN A 35 7.80 -12.62 20.27
CA GLN A 35 6.71 -12.73 19.30
C GLN A 35 7.00 -11.99 17.99
N GLU A 36 6.26 -12.34 16.94
CA GLU A 36 6.31 -11.61 15.68
C GLU A 36 5.55 -10.28 15.79
N GLN A 37 6.16 -9.22 15.29
CA GLN A 37 5.58 -7.88 15.29
C GLN A 37 5.70 -7.26 13.90
N VAL A 38 4.66 -6.56 13.48
CA VAL A 38 4.65 -5.77 12.25
C VAL A 38 5.32 -4.43 12.53
N VAL A 39 6.27 -4.02 11.69
CA VAL A 39 6.89 -2.69 11.76
C VAL A 39 6.09 -1.70 10.92
N PHE A 40 5.81 -0.54 11.49
CA PHE A 40 5.22 0.60 10.81
C PHE A 40 6.12 1.81 10.96
N GLU A 41 6.02 2.73 10.01
CA GLU A 41 6.62 4.05 10.09
C GLU A 41 5.54 5.13 10.11
N VAL A 42 5.90 6.27 10.70
CA VAL A 42 5.11 7.50 10.67
C VAL A 42 5.83 8.49 9.77
N ARG A 43 5.16 8.90 8.70
CA ARG A 43 5.71 9.86 7.73
C ARG A 43 5.99 11.20 8.39
N SER A 44 7.11 11.82 8.03
CA SER A 44 7.47 13.15 8.53
C SER A 44 6.40 14.18 8.20
N SER A 45 6.11 15.06 9.15
CA SER A 45 5.17 16.18 8.98
C SER A 45 5.59 17.18 7.89
N LYS A 46 6.85 17.12 7.44
CA LYS A 46 7.44 18.00 6.43
C LYS A 46 7.15 17.55 4.99
N LEU A 47 6.58 16.36 4.81
CA LEU A 47 6.28 15.82 3.47
C LEU A 47 5.04 16.47 2.86
N GLY A 48 5.11 16.73 1.55
CA GLY A 48 4.02 17.35 0.79
C GLY A 48 2.81 16.45 0.54
N TRP A 49 2.92 15.15 0.85
CA TRP A 49 1.86 14.16 0.68
C TRP A 49 1.81 13.23 1.90
N GLN A 50 0.62 13.05 2.46
CA GLN A 50 0.33 12.21 3.64
C GLN A 50 1.24 12.47 4.86
N PRO A 51 1.44 13.72 5.31
CA PRO A 51 2.25 14.00 6.49
C PRO A 51 1.63 13.40 7.76
N GLY A 52 2.44 12.66 8.54
CA GLY A 52 2.01 12.02 9.79
C GLY A 52 1.18 10.75 9.61
N ASP A 53 0.96 10.28 8.39
CA ASP A 53 0.25 9.02 8.15
C ASP A 53 1.12 7.83 8.58
N VAL A 54 0.45 6.79 9.07
CA VAL A 54 1.05 5.49 9.36
C VAL A 54 1.11 4.67 8.07
N CYS A 55 2.30 4.27 7.66
CA CYS A 55 2.49 3.43 6.49
C CYS A 55 3.53 2.33 6.72
N PHE A 56 3.60 1.47 5.72
CA PHE A 56 4.70 0.57 5.53
C PHE A 56 5.84 1.28 4.79
N PRO A 57 7.10 0.87 4.99
CA PRO A 57 8.21 1.39 4.22
C PRO A 57 8.01 1.04 2.73
N GLY A 58 8.31 1.99 1.87
CA GLY A 58 8.07 1.89 0.45
C GLY A 58 7.70 3.21 -0.20
N GLY A 59 7.83 3.22 -1.52
CA GLY A 59 7.71 4.43 -2.30
C GLY A 59 7.46 4.14 -3.77
N ARG A 60 7.91 5.06 -4.62
CA ARG A 60 7.64 4.99 -6.06
C ARG A 60 8.51 3.89 -6.68
N ILE A 61 7.94 3.21 -7.67
CA ILE A 61 8.74 2.41 -8.60
C ILE A 61 9.33 3.36 -9.65
N ASP A 62 10.65 3.51 -9.63
CA ASP A 62 11.40 4.36 -10.55
C ASP A 62 11.81 3.59 -11.81
N ASP A 63 12.09 4.32 -12.90
CA ASP A 63 12.44 3.72 -14.20
C ASP A 63 13.72 2.86 -14.15
N GLY A 64 14.56 3.05 -13.11
CA GLY A 64 15.77 2.28 -12.86
C GLY A 64 15.56 1.04 -11.98
N ASP A 65 14.39 0.83 -11.40
CA ASP A 65 14.10 -0.35 -10.59
C ASP A 65 13.84 -1.57 -11.50
N ASP A 66 14.59 -2.65 -11.28
CA ASP A 66 14.44 -3.89 -12.07
C ASP A 66 13.07 -4.57 -11.87
N SER A 67 12.40 -4.27 -10.75
CA SER A 67 11.07 -4.79 -10.42
C SER A 67 10.41 -3.98 -9.30
N ALA A 68 9.12 -4.22 -9.07
CA ALA A 68 8.42 -3.68 -7.90
C ALA A 68 9.07 -4.13 -6.57
N LEU A 69 9.57 -5.36 -6.49
CA LEU A 69 10.28 -5.82 -5.28
C LEU A 69 11.58 -5.04 -5.07
N ALA A 70 12.34 -4.78 -6.15
CA ALA A 70 13.57 -3.99 -6.06
C ALA A 70 13.28 -2.58 -5.52
N ALA A 71 12.21 -1.94 -5.98
CA ALA A 71 11.76 -0.65 -5.44
C ALA A 71 11.41 -0.73 -3.95
N ALA A 72 10.63 -1.74 -3.51
CA ALA A 72 10.29 -1.90 -2.10
C ALA A 72 11.53 -2.08 -1.20
N LEU A 73 12.53 -2.85 -1.66
CA LEU A 73 13.77 -3.07 -0.93
C LEU A 73 14.64 -1.81 -0.88
N ARG A 74 14.76 -1.08 -1.99
CA ARG A 74 15.48 0.21 -2.07
C ARG A 74 14.88 1.22 -1.10
N GLU A 75 13.57 1.43 -1.18
CA GLU A 75 12.86 2.39 -0.33
C GLU A 75 12.96 1.99 1.15
N THR A 76 12.84 0.69 1.48
CA THR A 76 13.04 0.22 2.86
C THR A 76 14.47 0.49 3.36
N ASN A 77 15.47 0.36 2.49
CA ASN A 77 16.85 0.71 2.82
C ASN A 77 17.02 2.22 3.04
N GLU A 78 16.43 3.05 2.17
CA GLU A 78 16.49 4.50 2.25
C GLU A 78 15.77 5.01 3.52
N GLU A 79 14.56 4.55 3.78
CA GLU A 79 13.70 5.02 4.87
C GLU A 79 14.13 4.49 6.25
N LEU A 80 14.47 3.20 6.36
CA LEU A 80 14.75 2.54 7.63
C LEU A 80 16.24 2.22 7.86
N GLY A 81 17.10 2.40 6.86
CA GLY A 81 18.53 2.07 6.93
C GLY A 81 18.81 0.57 6.98
N VAL A 82 17.85 -0.28 6.62
CA VAL A 82 17.98 -1.74 6.68
C VAL A 82 18.66 -2.26 5.41
N ASP A 83 19.81 -2.92 5.54
CA ASP A 83 20.46 -3.56 4.40
C ASP A 83 19.57 -4.70 3.85
N PRO A 84 19.40 -4.82 2.52
CA PRO A 84 18.61 -5.91 1.93
C PRO A 84 19.04 -7.32 2.36
N SER A 85 20.29 -7.53 2.79
CA SER A 85 20.74 -8.83 3.33
C SER A 85 20.01 -9.26 4.61
N HIS A 86 19.42 -8.30 5.33
CA HIS A 86 18.61 -8.54 6.53
C HIS A 86 17.13 -8.80 6.20
N ILE A 87 16.73 -8.71 4.93
CA ILE A 87 15.33 -8.78 4.48
C ILE A 87 15.09 -10.12 3.77
N HIS A 88 14.33 -10.99 4.41
CA HIS A 88 13.95 -12.31 3.92
C HIS A 88 12.52 -12.25 3.36
N VAL A 89 12.42 -12.01 2.06
CA VAL A 89 11.12 -11.86 1.37
C VAL A 89 10.38 -13.19 1.34
N TRP A 90 9.17 -13.22 1.90
CA TRP A 90 8.28 -14.37 1.84
C TRP A 90 7.53 -14.44 0.50
N GLY A 91 7.11 -13.30 -0.03
CA GLY A 91 6.46 -13.24 -1.34
C GLY A 91 5.58 -12.00 -1.55
N PRO A 92 5.06 -11.84 -2.78
CA PRO A 92 4.09 -10.79 -3.08
C PRO A 92 2.75 -11.04 -2.39
N LEU A 93 2.06 -9.95 -2.06
CA LEU A 93 0.65 -9.94 -1.66
C LEU A 93 -0.21 -9.40 -2.82
N ASP A 94 -1.52 -9.28 -2.62
CA ASP A 94 -2.40 -8.76 -3.67
C ASP A 94 -2.12 -7.27 -3.92
N TYR A 95 -1.83 -6.92 -5.18
CA TYR A 95 -1.69 -5.53 -5.57
C TYR A 95 -3.05 -4.83 -5.57
N MET A 96 -3.05 -3.51 -5.35
CA MET A 96 -4.29 -2.73 -5.31
C MET A 96 -4.15 -1.39 -6.03
N GLU A 97 -5.23 -1.00 -6.71
CA GLU A 97 -5.39 0.35 -7.25
C GLU A 97 -6.24 1.17 -6.29
N SER A 98 -5.70 2.29 -5.83
CA SER A 98 -6.37 3.16 -4.87
C SER A 98 -6.93 4.43 -5.52
N PRO A 99 -8.13 4.89 -5.11
CA PRO A 99 -8.68 6.16 -5.55
C PRO A 99 -7.81 7.39 -5.25
N VAL A 100 -6.81 7.27 -4.37
CA VAL A 100 -5.84 8.35 -4.09
C VAL A 100 -4.78 8.50 -5.19
N GLY A 101 -4.87 7.73 -6.27
CA GLY A 101 -4.02 7.88 -7.45
C GLY A 101 -2.75 7.05 -7.40
N VAL A 102 -2.74 5.92 -6.70
CA VAL A 102 -1.60 5.00 -6.64
C VAL A 102 -2.02 3.57 -6.98
N THR A 103 -1.11 2.83 -7.59
CA THR A 103 -1.15 1.37 -7.65
C THR A 103 -0.04 0.86 -6.75
N VAL A 104 -0.36 0.01 -5.80
CA VAL A 104 0.58 -0.46 -4.79
C VAL A 104 0.84 -1.95 -4.95
N TRP A 105 2.12 -2.33 -5.01
CA TRP A 105 2.60 -3.72 -5.02
C TRP A 105 3.23 -4.05 -3.65
N PRO A 106 2.47 -4.68 -2.74
CA PRO A 106 2.96 -5.09 -1.43
C PRO A 106 3.72 -6.43 -1.46
N PHE A 107 4.76 -6.53 -0.63
CA PHE A 107 5.53 -7.76 -0.41
C PHE A 107 5.68 -8.04 1.08
N ALA A 108 5.39 -9.26 1.53
CA ALA A 108 5.64 -9.64 2.91
C ALA A 108 7.08 -10.14 3.09
N ALA A 109 7.74 -9.71 4.16
CA ALA A 109 9.10 -10.12 4.46
C ALA A 109 9.35 -10.22 5.97
N TYR A 110 10.26 -11.10 6.35
CA TYR A 110 10.86 -11.12 7.66
C TYR A 110 12.14 -10.29 7.66
N MET A 111 12.32 -9.42 8.65
CA MET A 111 13.58 -8.74 8.91
C MET A 111 14.23 -9.33 10.15
N ASP A 112 15.47 -9.78 10.02
CA ASP A 112 16.23 -10.36 11.14
C ASP A 112 16.97 -9.30 11.99
N THR A 113 16.60 -8.03 11.81
CA THR A 113 17.09 -6.87 12.57
C THR A 113 15.92 -5.96 12.97
N ASP A 114 16.03 -5.37 14.15
CA ASP A 114 15.14 -4.31 14.66
C ASP A 114 15.89 -2.97 14.87
N ARG A 115 17.12 -2.89 14.35
CA ARG A 115 17.96 -1.69 14.42
C ARG A 115 17.76 -0.85 13.17
N PHE A 116 17.06 0.27 13.32
CA PHE A 116 16.76 1.18 12.23
C PHE A 116 17.56 2.48 12.34
N VAL A 117 17.99 2.99 11.19
CA VAL A 117 18.60 4.32 11.04
C VAL A 117 17.70 5.10 10.11
N LEU A 118 16.77 5.86 10.69
CA LEU A 118 15.67 6.48 9.96
C LEU A 118 16.12 7.67 9.10
N SER A 119 15.59 7.74 7.88
CA SER A 119 15.77 8.88 6.96
C SER A 119 15.24 10.18 7.57
N GLN A 120 16.16 11.10 7.87
CA GLN A 120 15.82 12.39 8.45
C GLN A 120 15.05 13.25 7.45
N GLY A 121 13.77 13.49 7.73
CA GLY A 121 12.90 14.33 6.91
C GLY A 121 11.84 13.56 6.12
N GLU A 122 11.97 12.23 6.04
CA GLU A 122 10.97 11.35 5.43
C GLU A 122 10.23 10.53 6.48
N VAL A 123 10.96 10.00 7.46
CA VAL A 123 10.39 9.22 8.57
C VAL A 123 10.57 9.99 9.88
N ASP A 124 9.47 10.14 10.63
CA ASP A 124 9.50 10.74 11.96
C ASP A 124 9.97 9.73 13.01
N HIS A 125 9.28 8.58 13.06
CA HIS A 125 9.62 7.46 13.92
C HIS A 125 8.97 6.16 13.41
N THR A 126 9.41 5.03 13.97
CA THR A 126 8.81 3.72 13.75
C THR A 126 8.16 3.21 15.04
N PHE A 127 7.15 2.36 14.89
CA PHE A 127 6.60 1.58 16.00
C PHE A 127 6.26 0.16 15.52
N THR A 128 6.04 -0.74 16.47
CA THR A 128 5.73 -2.13 16.17
C THR A 128 4.44 -2.56 16.85
N VAL A 129 3.69 -3.43 16.19
CA VAL A 129 2.46 -4.01 16.74
C VAL A 129 2.56 -5.53 16.66
N PRO A 130 2.39 -6.26 17.77
CA PRO A 130 2.35 -7.72 17.74
C PRO A 130 1.30 -8.25 16.75
N LEU A 131 1.64 -9.27 15.96
CA LEU A 131 0.68 -9.86 15.03
C LEU A 131 -0.55 -10.40 15.76
N ALA A 132 -0.34 -11.04 16.91
CA ALA A 132 -1.40 -11.56 17.76
C ALA A 132 -2.39 -10.47 18.22
N TRP A 133 -1.94 -9.23 18.38
CA TRP A 133 -2.84 -8.12 18.75
C TRP A 133 -3.92 -7.91 17.68
N PHE A 134 -3.57 -7.99 16.40
CA PHE A 134 -4.54 -7.85 15.31
C PHE A 134 -5.53 -9.03 15.24
N ASP A 135 -5.15 -10.21 15.73
CA ASP A 135 -6.02 -11.39 15.82
C ASP A 135 -7.07 -11.27 16.93
N GLU A 136 -6.76 -10.51 17.97
CA GLU A 136 -7.66 -10.24 19.08
C GLU A 136 -8.52 -8.98 18.89
N HIS A 137 -8.17 -8.11 17.94
CA HIS A 137 -8.80 -6.81 17.75
C HIS A 137 -9.29 -6.61 16.32
N ASP A 138 -10.62 -6.58 16.17
CA ASP A 138 -11.25 -6.23 14.90
C ASP A 138 -11.08 -4.74 14.58
N PRO A 139 -10.89 -4.37 13.30
CA PRO A 139 -10.83 -2.97 12.90
C PRO A 139 -12.21 -2.31 12.97
N GLU A 140 -12.23 -1.03 13.30
CA GLU A 140 -13.40 -0.19 12.99
C GLU A 140 -13.54 -0.06 11.47
N ILE A 141 -14.79 -0.08 10.98
CA ILE A 141 -15.09 0.08 9.56
C ILE A 141 -15.61 1.49 9.29
N GLY A 142 -14.78 2.32 8.68
CA GLY A 142 -15.15 3.64 8.19
C GLY A 142 -15.69 3.58 6.76
N ARG A 143 -16.62 4.46 6.40
CA ARG A 143 -17.09 4.63 5.01
C ARG A 143 -16.52 5.91 4.43
N ILE A 144 -15.92 5.81 3.24
CA ILE A 144 -15.44 6.96 2.48
C ILE A 144 -16.24 7.06 1.18
N GLU A 145 -16.76 8.26 0.91
CA GLU A 145 -17.44 8.57 -0.34
C GLU A 145 -16.44 8.96 -1.42
N LEU A 146 -16.58 8.38 -2.62
CA LEU A 146 -15.83 8.79 -3.80
C LEU A 146 -16.70 9.64 -4.72
N ALA A 147 -16.09 10.67 -5.32
CA ALA A 147 -16.76 11.54 -6.28
C ALA A 147 -15.85 11.77 -7.50
N THR A 148 -16.47 11.90 -8.67
CA THR A 148 -15.77 12.25 -9.92
C THR A 148 -16.16 13.66 -10.34
N ARG A 149 -15.17 14.48 -10.69
CA ARG A 149 -15.38 15.81 -11.27
C ARG A 149 -14.56 15.94 -12.57
N PRO A 150 -15.14 16.46 -13.66
CA PRO A 150 -14.35 16.78 -14.84
C PRO A 150 -13.25 17.81 -14.50
N ALA A 151 -12.04 17.56 -14.99
CA ALA A 151 -10.89 18.45 -14.85
C ALA A 151 -11.01 19.67 -15.79
N PRO A 152 -10.26 20.77 -15.53
CA PRO A 152 -10.12 21.85 -16.50
C PRO A 152 -9.69 21.30 -17.88
N GLY A 153 -10.36 21.74 -18.95
CA GLY A 153 -10.09 21.26 -20.32
C GLY A 153 -10.86 20.01 -20.75
N PHE A 154 -11.76 19.48 -19.92
CA PHE A 154 -12.62 18.35 -20.30
C PHE A 154 -13.45 18.67 -21.57
N PRO A 155 -13.57 17.75 -22.55
CA PRO A 155 -14.24 18.05 -23.82
C PRO A 155 -15.69 18.51 -23.64
N LYS A 156 -16.03 19.62 -24.31
CA LYS A 156 -17.39 20.17 -24.36
C LYS A 156 -18.31 19.25 -25.17
N GLY A 157 -19.59 19.22 -24.83
CA GLY A 157 -20.60 18.42 -25.55
C GLY A 157 -20.72 16.95 -25.09
N LEU A 158 -19.79 16.46 -24.27
CA LEU A 158 -19.96 15.20 -23.54
C LEU A 158 -20.81 15.47 -22.29
N ALA A 159 -22.09 15.07 -22.35
CA ALA A 159 -22.94 15.08 -21.18
C ALA A 159 -22.49 13.97 -20.21
N LEU A 160 -21.65 14.32 -19.24
CA LEU A 160 -21.55 13.51 -18.02
C LEU A 160 -22.95 13.49 -17.41
N SER A 161 -23.62 12.33 -17.47
CA SER A 161 -25.02 12.09 -17.08
C SER A 161 -25.61 13.14 -16.12
N SER A 162 -26.16 14.25 -16.62
CA SER A 162 -26.75 15.34 -15.82
C SER A 162 -25.96 15.76 -14.56
N GLN A 163 -24.62 15.68 -14.56
CA GLN A 163 -23.78 15.84 -13.37
C GLN A 163 -23.36 17.30 -13.15
N LYS A 164 -24.18 18.08 -12.43
CA LYS A 164 -23.85 19.48 -12.05
C LYS A 164 -23.25 19.62 -10.63
N GLY A 165 -22.79 18.56 -9.98
CA GLY A 165 -22.21 18.64 -8.63
C GLY A 165 -21.60 17.34 -8.08
N TRP A 166 -21.10 17.40 -6.84
CA TRP A 166 -20.69 16.23 -6.05
C TRP A 166 -21.87 15.27 -5.92
N LYS A 167 -21.81 14.12 -6.60
CA LYS A 167 -22.73 13.02 -6.33
C LYS A 167 -21.90 11.84 -5.84
N PRO A 168 -22.08 11.36 -4.60
CA PRO A 168 -21.39 10.20 -4.08
C PRO A 168 -21.58 9.03 -5.03
N ARG A 169 -20.49 8.43 -5.49
CA ARG A 169 -20.47 7.23 -6.34
C ARG A 169 -19.71 6.16 -5.60
N ARG A 170 -20.43 5.18 -5.05
CA ARG A 170 -19.94 4.10 -4.20
C ARG A 170 -19.22 4.61 -2.94
N THR A 171 -19.53 3.98 -1.83
CA THR A 171 -18.73 4.05 -0.62
C THR A 171 -17.69 2.94 -0.70
N TYR A 172 -16.41 3.22 -0.45
CA TYR A 172 -15.47 2.16 -0.11
C TYR A 172 -15.28 2.13 1.40
N ASN A 173 -15.21 0.93 1.95
CA ASN A 173 -14.96 0.73 3.37
C ASN A 173 -13.46 0.81 3.61
N VAL A 174 -13.06 1.57 4.62
CA VAL A 174 -11.70 1.54 5.16
C VAL A 174 -11.69 0.83 6.49
N LYS A 175 -10.67 0.02 6.70
CA LYS A 175 -10.35 -0.57 8.00
C LYS A 175 -9.54 0.43 8.81
N ILE A 176 -9.81 0.54 10.10
CA ILE A 176 -9.11 1.42 11.03
C ILE A 176 -8.76 0.59 12.26
N TYR A 177 -7.48 0.33 12.45
CA TYR A 177 -6.96 -0.21 13.70
C TYR A 177 -6.42 0.94 14.55
N THR A 178 -6.85 0.98 15.81
CA THR A 178 -6.32 1.94 16.79
C THR A 178 -5.44 1.18 17.78
N TYR A 179 -4.13 1.38 17.69
CA TYR A 179 -3.15 0.79 18.59
C TYR A 179 -2.48 1.93 19.36
N GLU A 180 -2.70 1.97 20.68
CA GLU A 180 -2.30 3.10 21.52
C GLU A 180 -2.80 4.44 20.94
N ASN A 181 -1.90 5.34 20.54
CA ASN A 181 -2.20 6.61 19.89
C ASN A 181 -2.11 6.56 18.35
N TYR A 182 -1.77 5.42 17.76
CA TYR A 182 -1.62 5.25 16.32
C TYR A 182 -2.92 4.78 15.67
N LYS A 183 -3.21 5.36 14.50
CA LYS A 183 -4.30 4.92 13.63
C LYS A 183 -3.70 4.32 12.37
N ILE A 184 -3.83 3.01 12.23
CA ILE A 184 -3.46 2.28 11.01
C ILE A 184 -4.72 2.15 10.16
N TRP A 185 -4.78 2.88 9.04
CA TRP A 185 -5.99 2.96 8.23
C TRP A 185 -5.70 3.08 6.74
N GLY A 186 -6.76 3.07 5.92
CA GLY A 186 -6.65 3.25 4.47
C GLY A 186 -5.89 2.10 3.81
N ILE A 187 -5.00 2.43 2.85
CA ILE A 187 -4.23 1.45 2.08
C ILE A 187 -3.42 0.53 3.01
N THR A 188 -2.75 1.10 4.02
CA THR A 188 -1.94 0.35 4.99
C THR A 188 -2.75 -0.74 5.68
N ALA A 189 -3.94 -0.41 6.17
CA ALA A 189 -4.82 -1.38 6.83
C ALA A 189 -5.37 -2.45 5.87
N HIS A 190 -5.62 -2.10 4.61
CA HIS A 190 -6.02 -3.08 3.59
C HIS A 190 -4.89 -4.06 3.23
N ILE A 191 -3.66 -3.58 3.12
CA ILE A 191 -2.48 -4.43 2.89
C ILE A 191 -2.27 -5.36 4.08
N LEU A 192 -2.36 -4.85 5.31
CA LEU A 192 -2.25 -5.65 6.53
C LEU A 192 -3.30 -6.76 6.59
N ASP A 193 -4.56 -6.42 6.26
CA ASP A 193 -5.65 -7.39 6.23
C ASP A 193 -5.44 -8.49 5.19
N ASN A 194 -4.95 -8.13 3.99
CA ASN A 194 -4.61 -9.09 2.95
C ASN A 194 -3.45 -10.01 3.38
N PHE A 195 -2.39 -9.43 3.96
CA PHE A 195 -1.29 -10.19 4.55
C PHE A 195 -1.78 -11.23 5.56
N ARG A 196 -2.63 -10.82 6.51
CA ARG A 196 -3.19 -11.72 7.54
C ARG A 196 -4.01 -12.84 6.92
N GLY A 197 -4.84 -12.53 5.94
CA GLY A 197 -5.63 -13.53 5.21
C GLY A 197 -4.76 -14.57 4.49
N ILE A 198 -3.73 -14.13 3.76
CA ILE A 198 -2.80 -15.02 3.05
C ILE A 198 -1.99 -15.86 4.04
N ARG A 199 -1.45 -15.24 5.09
CA ARG A 199 -0.68 -15.93 6.13
C ARG A 199 -1.48 -17.05 6.79
N ALA A 200 -2.73 -16.79 7.14
CA ALA A 200 -3.62 -17.78 7.75
C ALA A 200 -3.89 -19.00 6.84
N ILE A 201 -3.81 -18.83 5.52
CA ILE A 201 -3.94 -19.93 4.55
C ILE A 201 -2.66 -20.76 4.47
N ILE A 202 -1.48 -20.10 4.46
CA ILE A 202 -0.19 -20.78 4.29
C ILE A 202 0.25 -21.55 5.54
N GLN A 203 -0.18 -21.10 6.73
CA GLN A 203 0.19 -21.73 8.02
C GLN A 203 -0.75 -22.88 8.44
N GLN A 204 -1.76 -23.21 7.64
CA GLN A 204 -2.61 -24.41 7.80
C GLN A 204 -1.97 -25.63 7.15
#